data_AF-A0A182G8C1-F1
#
_entry.id   AF-A0A182G8C1-F1
#
_cell.length_a   1.000
_cell.length_b   1.000
_cell.length_c   1.000
_cell.angle_alpha   90.00
_cell.angle_beta   90.00
_cell.angle_gamma   90.00
#
_symmetry.space_group_name_H-M   'P 1'
#
loop_
_entity.id
_entity.type
_entity.pdbx_description
1 polymer ?
#
loop_
_entity_poly.entity_id
_entity_poly.type
_entity_poly.pdbx_seq_one_letter_code
_entity_poly.pdbx_strand_id
1 'polypeptide(L)'
;MAVEMNLDIQDSHNDRDDIHARIAQFKQDPDKMSEMNVFLDEVLSEAQKNAEVKLQDKSMTMKQLKNSLEMMRKACAPKYNVVEASLDELKAGRFADGADKELKCYTMCIAQMAGTLTKKGELSLSKTTAQIEAMLPQELKAAAKEALNACKDTQAGYKDPCEKVYFSAKCAAEYNPDVFFFP
;
A
#
# COMPACT_ATOMS: atom_id res chain seq x y z
N MET A 1 -47.75 50.12 -33.05
CA MET A 1 -48.00 48.70 -32.71
C MET A 1 -46.84 48.24 -31.84
N ALA A 2 -47.06 48.12 -30.53
CA ALA A 2 -46.10 47.51 -29.62
C ALA A 2 -46.84 46.33 -28.98
N VAL A 3 -46.32 45.12 -29.17
CA VAL A 3 -46.83 43.89 -28.54
C VAL A 3 -46.02 43.72 -27.26
N GLU A 4 -46.69 43.82 -26.11
CA GLU A 4 -46.09 43.46 -24.82
C GLU A 4 -46.03 41.94 -24.71
N MET A 5 -44.83 41.41 -24.50
CA MET A 5 -44.61 40.03 -24.08
C MET A 5 -44.65 39.98 -22.56
N ASN A 6 -45.78 39.57 -21.98
CA ASN A 6 -45.83 39.13 -20.59
C ASN A 6 -45.21 37.73 -20.52
N LEU A 7 -44.04 37.63 -19.88
CA LEU A 7 -43.48 36.36 -19.43
C LEU A 7 -43.99 36.12 -18.01
N ASP A 8 -44.72 35.01 -17.83
CA ASP A 8 -45.28 34.55 -16.56
C ASP A 8 -44.20 34.36 -15.48
N ILE A 9 -44.08 35.32 -14.57
CA ILE A 9 -43.22 35.23 -13.38
C ILE A 9 -44.01 34.71 -12.15
N GLN A 10 -45.34 34.64 -12.23
CA GLN A 10 -46.21 34.35 -11.08
C GLN A 10 -46.26 32.87 -10.65
N ASP A 11 -45.95 31.92 -11.53
CA ASP A 11 -45.95 30.48 -11.16
C ASP A 11 -44.79 30.09 -10.22
N SER A 12 -43.66 30.80 -10.28
CA SER A 12 -42.45 30.45 -9.50
C SER A 12 -42.49 30.79 -8.00
N HIS A 13 -43.47 31.59 -7.57
CA HIS A 13 -43.65 31.97 -6.16
C HIS A 13 -44.51 30.96 -5.40
N ASN A 14 -45.56 30.44 -6.03
CA ASN A 14 -46.50 29.51 -5.39
C ASN A 14 -45.84 28.15 -5.10
N ASP A 15 -44.98 27.67 -6.00
CA ASP A 15 -44.20 26.44 -5.80
C ASP A 15 -43.19 26.55 -4.66
N ARG A 16 -42.67 27.77 -4.40
CA ARG A 16 -41.66 27.99 -3.36
C ARG A 16 -42.28 27.95 -1.97
N ASP A 17 -43.47 28.53 -1.82
CA ASP A 17 -44.24 28.50 -0.58
C ASP A 17 -44.74 27.07 -0.25
N ASP A 18 -45.10 26.28 -1.27
CA ASP A 18 -45.44 24.85 -1.11
C ASP A 18 -44.23 24.04 -0.60
N ILE A 19 -43.04 24.26 -1.18
CA ILE A 19 -41.82 23.59 -0.73
C ILE A 19 -41.50 23.94 0.72
N HIS A 20 -41.65 25.21 1.12
CA HIS A 20 -41.42 25.62 2.51
C HIS A 20 -42.41 24.97 3.48
N ALA A 21 -43.68 24.87 3.10
CA ALA A 21 -44.70 24.17 3.89
C ALA A 21 -44.38 22.67 4.04
N ARG A 22 -43.95 22.03 2.95
CA ARG A 22 -43.56 20.60 2.95
C ARG A 22 -42.30 20.33 3.77
N ILE A 23 -41.32 21.24 3.74
CA ILE A 23 -40.15 21.19 4.63
C ILE A 23 -40.58 21.34 6.09
N ALA A 24 -41.51 22.25 6.39
CA ALA A 24 -42.02 22.42 7.75
C ALA A 24 -42.73 21.17 8.26
N GLN A 25 -43.54 20.51 7.42
CA GLN A 25 -44.18 19.23 7.74
C GLN A 25 -43.17 18.10 7.93
N PHE A 26 -42.16 18.00 7.07
CA PHE A 26 -41.09 17.01 7.20
C PHE A 26 -40.33 17.15 8.53
N LYS A 27 -40.05 18.39 8.97
CA LYS A 27 -39.38 18.67 10.24
C LYS A 27 -40.21 18.31 11.48
N GLN A 28 -41.53 18.30 11.36
CA GLN A 28 -42.45 17.95 12.46
C GLN A 28 -42.69 16.44 12.57
N ASP A 29 -42.24 15.66 11.60
CA ASP A 29 -42.39 14.21 11.54
C ASP A 29 -41.18 13.55 12.23
N PRO A 30 -41.33 13.02 13.45
CA PRO A 30 -40.21 12.48 14.23
C PRO A 30 -39.59 11.24 13.58
N ASP A 31 -40.40 10.44 12.87
CA ASP A 31 -39.94 9.23 12.19
C ASP A 31 -39.07 9.59 10.99
N LYS A 32 -39.50 10.57 10.17
CA LYS A 32 -38.69 11.05 9.04
C LYS A 32 -37.42 11.79 9.47
N MET A 33 -37.49 12.54 10.58
CA MET A 33 -36.31 13.17 11.16
C MET A 33 -35.31 12.11 11.67
N SER A 34 -35.79 11.00 12.24
CA SER A 34 -34.96 9.87 12.63
C SER A 34 -34.31 9.20 11.42
N GLU A 35 -35.06 8.92 10.35
CA GLU A 35 -34.52 8.35 9.10
C GLU A 35 -33.48 9.26 8.45
N MET A 36 -33.70 10.58 8.44
CA MET A 36 -32.72 11.55 7.95
C MET A 36 -31.44 11.54 8.78
N ASN A 37 -31.54 11.40 10.10
CA ASN A 37 -30.37 11.28 10.97
C ASN A 37 -29.61 9.97 10.70
N VAL A 38 -30.30 8.85 10.50
CA VAL A 38 -29.68 7.57 10.13
C VAL A 38 -28.95 7.69 8.78
N PHE A 39 -29.58 8.30 7.79
CA PHE A 39 -28.94 8.53 6.49
C PHE A 39 -27.72 9.46 6.62
N LEU A 40 -27.83 10.52 7.42
CA LEU A 40 -26.71 11.41 7.69
C LEU A 40 -25.56 10.67 8.40
N ASP A 41 -25.87 9.80 9.36
CA ASP A 41 -24.89 8.95 10.05
C ASP A 41 -24.23 7.94 9.10
N GLU A 42 -24.99 7.34 8.17
CA GLU A 42 -24.46 6.44 7.15
C GLU A 42 -23.51 7.17 6.19
N VAL A 43 -23.91 8.33 5.66
CA VAL A 43 -23.07 9.16 4.79
C VAL A 43 -21.84 9.67 5.53
N LEU A 44 -21.97 10.07 6.80
CA LEU A 44 -20.84 10.46 7.63
C LEU A 44 -19.89 9.28 7.87
N SER A 45 -20.43 8.08 8.14
CA SER A 45 -19.64 6.86 8.31
C SER A 45 -18.88 6.50 7.03
N GLU A 46 -19.52 6.57 5.87
CA GLU A 46 -18.84 6.35 4.58
C GLU A 46 -17.78 7.41 4.28
N ALA A 47 -18.07 8.68 4.56
CA ALA A 47 -17.11 9.77 4.37
C ALA A 47 -15.89 9.62 5.31
N GLN A 48 -16.10 9.23 6.56
CA GLN A 48 -15.06 8.92 7.53
C GLN A 48 -14.22 7.73 7.07
N LYS A 49 -14.85 6.62 6.65
CA LYS A 49 -14.16 5.44 6.12
C LYS A 49 -13.32 5.77 4.88
N ASN A 50 -13.85 6.59 3.97
CA ASN A 50 -13.13 7.05 2.77
C ASN A 50 -11.97 8.01 3.12
N ALA A 51 -12.13 8.84 4.16
CA ALA A 51 -11.07 9.70 4.67
C ALA A 51 -9.99 8.90 5.40
N GLU A 52 -10.34 7.86 6.16
CA GLU A 52 -9.41 6.93 6.80
C GLU A 52 -8.60 6.14 5.76
N VAL A 53 -9.23 5.67 4.68
CA VAL A 53 -8.52 5.06 3.53
C VAL A 53 -7.53 6.04 2.90
N LYS A 54 -7.89 7.32 2.78
CA LYS A 54 -6.99 8.37 2.26
C LYS A 54 -5.88 8.80 3.23
N LEU A 55 -6.08 8.65 4.54
CA LEU A 55 -5.13 9.07 5.59
C LEU A 55 -4.25 7.91 6.11
N GLN A 56 -4.69 6.66 5.97
CA GLN A 56 -3.90 5.46 6.30
C GLN A 56 -3.02 4.98 5.14
N ASP A 57 -3.10 5.60 3.97
CA ASP A 57 -2.21 5.31 2.86
C ASP A 57 -0.85 6.00 3.02
N LYS A 58 -0.11 5.60 4.07
CA LYS A 58 1.33 5.85 4.17
C LYS A 58 2.13 4.95 3.21
N SER A 59 1.47 4.14 2.37
CA SER A 59 2.17 3.29 1.43
C SER A 59 2.65 4.05 0.21
N MET A 60 3.73 3.56 -0.39
CA MET A 60 4.33 4.23 -1.54
C MET A 60 3.51 3.88 -2.79
N THR A 61 3.33 4.85 -3.68
CA THR A 61 2.89 4.54 -5.05
C THR A 61 3.90 3.59 -5.70
N MET A 62 3.47 2.81 -6.70
CA MET A 62 4.37 1.92 -7.44
C MET A 62 5.61 2.63 -8.02
N LYS A 63 5.47 3.90 -8.42
CA LYS A 63 6.60 4.72 -8.90
C LYS A 63 7.58 5.02 -7.77
N GLN A 64 7.08 5.43 -6.61
CA GLN A 64 7.91 5.70 -5.44
C GLN A 64 8.60 4.43 -4.95
N LEU A 65 7.89 3.30 -4.87
CA LEU A 65 8.45 1.99 -4.52
C LEU A 65 9.64 1.66 -5.43
N LYS A 66 9.46 1.68 -6.76
CA LYS A 66 10.52 1.40 -7.73
C LYS A 66 11.72 2.33 -7.58
N ASN A 67 11.48 3.63 -7.34
CA ASN A 67 12.57 4.59 -7.11
C ASN A 67 13.35 4.29 -5.82
N SER A 68 12.67 3.87 -4.75
CA SER A 68 13.33 3.46 -3.51
C SER A 68 14.14 2.19 -3.66
N LEU A 69 13.64 1.20 -4.40
CA LEU A 69 14.38 -0.01 -4.72
C LEU A 69 15.65 0.33 -5.52
N GLU A 70 15.53 1.16 -6.55
CA GLU A 70 16.68 1.63 -7.35
C GLU A 70 17.73 2.37 -6.49
N MET A 71 17.28 3.18 -5.52
CA MET A 71 18.19 3.85 -4.59
C MET A 71 18.96 2.85 -3.72
N MET A 72 18.28 1.82 -3.20
CA MET A 72 18.93 0.78 -2.41
C MET A 72 19.95 -0.01 -3.23
N ARG A 73 19.60 -0.37 -4.48
CA ARG A 73 20.52 -1.01 -5.43
C ARG A 73 21.78 -0.17 -5.63
N LYS A 74 21.63 1.12 -5.97
CA LYS A 74 22.75 2.05 -6.18
C LYS A 74 23.64 2.22 -4.95
N ALA A 75 23.08 2.12 -3.75
CA ALA A 75 23.83 2.28 -2.52
C ALA A 75 24.52 0.98 -2.05
N CYS A 76 24.07 -0.19 -2.50
CA CYS A 76 24.65 -1.49 -2.13
C CYS A 76 25.54 -2.10 -3.21
N ALA A 77 25.13 -2.06 -4.49
CA ALA A 77 25.86 -2.73 -5.57
C ALA A 77 27.35 -2.34 -5.65
N PRO A 78 27.76 -1.07 -5.53
CA PRO A 78 29.18 -0.69 -5.60
C PRO A 78 30.06 -1.22 -4.47
N LYS A 79 29.47 -1.78 -3.40
CA LYS A 79 30.21 -2.34 -2.27
C LYS A 79 30.66 -3.78 -2.49
N TYR A 80 30.18 -4.42 -3.56
CA TYR A 80 30.41 -5.82 -3.87
C TYR A 80 30.83 -5.94 -5.33
N ASN A 81 31.60 -6.97 -5.66
CA ASN A 81 32.00 -7.25 -7.03
C ASN A 81 30.90 -7.99 -7.80
N VAL A 82 29.70 -7.41 -7.83
CA VAL A 82 28.52 -7.96 -8.51
C VAL A 82 28.41 -7.42 -9.94
N VAL A 83 28.00 -8.27 -10.87
CA VAL A 83 27.74 -7.88 -12.26
C VAL A 83 26.27 -7.50 -12.44
N GLU A 84 26.01 -6.54 -13.32
CA GLU A 84 24.67 -5.98 -13.56
C GLU A 84 23.63 -7.05 -13.93
N ALA A 85 24.03 -8.02 -14.76
CA ALA A 85 23.15 -9.13 -15.15
C ALA A 85 22.65 -9.93 -13.94
N SER A 86 23.51 -10.20 -12.95
CA SER A 86 23.11 -10.92 -11.75
C SER A 86 22.12 -10.12 -10.89
N LEU A 87 22.26 -8.80 -10.85
CA LEU A 87 21.33 -7.92 -10.13
C LEU A 87 19.97 -7.84 -10.84
N ASP A 88 19.96 -7.85 -12.17
CA ASP A 88 18.72 -7.89 -12.95
C ASP A 88 17.95 -9.20 -12.77
N GLU A 89 18.65 -10.32 -12.58
CA GLU A 89 18.03 -11.59 -12.20
C GLU A 89 17.34 -11.49 -10.82
N LEU A 90 18.00 -10.90 -9.81
CA LEU A 90 17.39 -10.70 -8.48
C LEU A 90 16.14 -9.81 -8.56
N LYS A 91 16.23 -8.71 -9.31
CA LYS A 91 15.11 -7.79 -9.56
C LYS A 91 13.93 -8.48 -10.24
N ALA A 92 14.20 -9.48 -11.06
CA ALA A 92 13.19 -10.31 -11.72
C ALA A 92 12.76 -11.53 -10.87
N GLY A 93 13.16 -11.59 -9.60
CA GLY A 93 12.78 -12.67 -8.67
C GLY A 93 13.52 -13.98 -8.90
N ARG A 94 14.62 -14.00 -9.67
CA ARG A 94 15.38 -15.22 -9.98
C ARG A 94 16.65 -15.30 -9.16
N PHE A 95 16.70 -16.29 -8.27
CA PHE A 95 17.79 -16.52 -7.33
C PHE A 95 18.43 -17.89 -7.57
N ALA A 96 19.66 -17.90 -8.07
CA ALA A 96 20.43 -19.13 -8.32
C ALA A 96 20.97 -19.74 -7.02
N ASP A 97 20.86 -21.07 -6.85
CA ASP A 97 21.41 -21.76 -5.67
C ASP A 97 22.93 -21.63 -5.55
N GLY A 98 23.60 -21.60 -6.70
CA GLY A 98 25.07 -21.44 -6.81
C GLY A 98 25.55 -19.99 -6.83
N ALA A 99 24.74 -19.02 -6.40
CA ALA A 99 25.17 -17.63 -6.33
C ALA A 99 26.44 -17.47 -5.47
N ASP A 100 27.36 -16.65 -5.96
CA ASP A 100 28.60 -16.36 -5.26
C ASP A 100 28.35 -15.55 -3.97
N LYS A 101 29.42 -15.43 -3.16
CA LYS A 101 29.36 -14.73 -1.88
C LYS A 101 29.07 -13.24 -2.04
N GLU A 102 29.55 -12.60 -3.10
CA GLU A 102 29.36 -11.17 -3.35
C GLU A 102 27.89 -10.85 -3.59
N LEU A 103 27.21 -11.63 -4.44
CA LEU A 103 25.78 -11.47 -4.73
C LEU A 103 24.92 -11.79 -3.50
N LYS A 104 25.27 -12.83 -2.73
CA LYS A 104 24.60 -13.13 -1.47
C LYS A 104 24.73 -11.96 -0.49
N CYS A 105 25.93 -11.41 -0.32
CA CYS A 105 26.16 -10.31 0.60
C CYS A 105 25.57 -8.97 0.12
N TYR A 106 25.41 -8.77 -1.19
CA TYR A 106 24.59 -7.68 -1.72
C TYR A 106 23.16 -7.72 -1.14
N THR A 107 22.51 -8.90 -1.11
CA THR A 107 21.17 -9.01 -0.52
C THR A 107 21.13 -8.67 0.97
N MET A 108 22.19 -9.03 1.71
CA MET A 108 22.33 -8.64 3.11
C MET A 108 22.47 -7.12 3.28
N CYS A 109 23.23 -6.45 2.41
CA CYS A 109 23.32 -4.98 2.41
C CYS A 109 21.94 -4.34 2.22
N ILE A 110 21.14 -4.85 1.28
CA ILE A 110 19.77 -4.38 1.05
C ILE A 110 18.92 -4.55 2.31
N ALA A 111 18.94 -5.75 2.92
CA ALA A 111 18.18 -6.01 4.15
C ALA A 111 18.62 -5.11 5.32
N GLN A 112 19.92 -4.83 5.43
CA GLN A 112 20.47 -3.90 6.41
C GLN A 112 20.00 -2.48 6.17
N MET A 113 20.00 -2.02 4.92
CA MET A 113 19.55 -0.68 4.52
C MET A 113 18.05 -0.49 4.75
N ALA A 114 17.26 -1.52 4.46
CA ALA A 114 15.84 -1.58 4.77
C ALA A 114 15.54 -1.69 6.29
N GLY A 115 16.58 -1.83 7.13
CA GLY A 115 16.42 -1.91 8.58
C GLY A 115 15.76 -3.20 9.06
N THR A 116 15.75 -4.26 8.24
CA THR A 116 15.02 -5.51 8.51
C THR A 116 15.81 -6.54 9.31
N LEU A 117 17.11 -6.31 9.50
CA LEU A 117 17.98 -7.21 10.25
C LEU A 117 17.94 -6.97 11.77
N THR A 118 18.15 -8.05 12.53
CA THR A 118 18.52 -8.00 13.94
C THR A 118 19.98 -7.57 14.09
N LYS A 119 20.42 -7.27 15.32
CA LYS A 119 21.84 -6.98 15.61
C LYS A 119 22.76 -8.18 15.32
N LYS A 120 22.21 -9.39 15.18
CA LYS A 120 22.95 -10.62 14.88
C LYS A 120 23.03 -10.92 13.37
N GLY A 121 22.49 -10.05 12.51
CA GLY A 121 22.46 -10.26 11.06
C GLY A 121 21.41 -11.26 10.59
N GLU A 122 20.37 -11.49 11.40
CA GLU A 122 19.23 -12.35 11.07
C GLU A 122 18.04 -11.51 10.61
N LEU A 123 17.20 -12.03 9.72
CA LEU A 123 15.97 -11.34 9.32
C LEU A 123 14.98 -11.32 10.49
N SER A 124 14.50 -10.13 10.81
CA SER A 124 13.49 -9.93 11.85
C SER A 124 12.11 -9.89 11.22
N LEU A 125 11.25 -10.84 11.63
CA LEU A 125 9.87 -10.91 11.16
C LEU A 125 9.12 -9.59 11.42
N SER A 126 9.20 -9.05 12.65
CA SER A 126 8.52 -7.81 13.01
C SER A 126 9.00 -6.59 12.23
N LYS A 127 10.33 -6.44 12.03
CA LYS A 127 10.88 -5.32 11.27
C LYS A 127 10.57 -5.44 9.77
N THR A 128 10.60 -6.65 9.23
CA THR A 128 10.27 -6.89 7.82
C THR A 128 8.78 -6.62 7.57
N THR A 129 7.90 -7.03 8.48
CA THR A 129 6.47 -6.67 8.45
C THR A 129 6.27 -5.16 8.46
N ALA A 130 6.97 -4.43 9.35
CA ALA A 130 6.89 -2.97 9.39
C ALA A 130 7.37 -2.32 8.07
N GLN A 131 8.42 -2.86 7.45
CA GLN A 131 8.91 -2.38 6.16
C GLN A 131 7.90 -2.64 5.03
N ILE A 132 7.25 -3.81 5.01
CA ILE A 132 6.15 -4.12 4.09
C ILE A 132 5.03 -3.09 4.23
N GLU A 133 4.62 -2.78 5.46
CA GLU A 133 3.52 -1.84 5.71
C GLU A 133 3.85 -0.40 5.32
N ALA A 134 5.12 -0.01 5.44
CA ALA A 134 5.61 1.31 5.08
C ALA A 134 5.84 1.49 3.58
N MET A 135 6.28 0.45 2.86
CA MET A 135 6.72 0.57 1.47
C MET A 135 5.69 0.09 0.44
N LEU A 136 5.08 -1.07 0.67
CA LEU A 136 4.27 -1.71 -0.37
C LEU A 136 2.86 -1.10 -0.46
N PRO A 137 2.32 -0.90 -1.67
CA PRO A 137 0.92 -0.57 -1.89
C PRO A 137 -0.03 -1.49 -1.11
N GLN A 138 -1.16 -0.96 -0.68
CA GLN A 138 -2.12 -1.64 0.19
C GLN A 138 -2.52 -3.03 -0.30
N GLU A 139 -2.74 -3.18 -1.61
CA GLU A 139 -3.15 -4.41 -2.28
C GLU A 139 -2.07 -5.52 -2.25
N LEU A 140 -0.79 -5.17 -2.07
CA LEU A 140 0.32 -6.12 -2.07
C LEU A 140 0.73 -6.55 -0.66
N LYS A 141 0.39 -5.76 0.38
CA LYS A 141 0.84 -6.00 1.76
C LYS A 141 0.42 -7.36 2.31
N ALA A 142 -0.80 -7.81 2.03
CA ALA A 142 -1.31 -9.07 2.58
C ALA A 142 -0.50 -10.27 2.03
N ALA A 143 -0.35 -10.34 0.71
CA ALA A 143 0.39 -11.39 0.04
C ALA A 143 1.89 -11.39 0.42
N ALA A 144 2.50 -10.21 0.54
CA ALA A 144 3.89 -10.08 1.00
C ALA A 144 4.08 -10.58 2.45
N LYS A 145 3.12 -10.27 3.35
CA LYS A 145 3.15 -10.77 4.74
C LYS A 145 2.95 -12.28 4.81
N GLU A 146 2.14 -12.85 3.92
CA GLU A 146 1.97 -14.29 3.81
C GLU A 146 3.28 -14.98 3.37
N ALA A 147 3.93 -14.47 2.33
CA ALA A 147 5.24 -14.97 1.87
C ALA A 147 6.30 -14.90 2.98
N LEU A 148 6.36 -13.78 3.69
CA LEU A 148 7.26 -13.60 4.83
C LEU A 148 7.00 -14.64 5.94
N ASN A 149 5.74 -14.92 6.26
CA ASN A 149 5.37 -15.92 7.25
C ASN A 149 5.71 -17.34 6.81
N ALA A 150 5.50 -17.67 5.53
CA ALA A 150 5.85 -18.97 4.95
C ALA A 150 7.37 -19.21 4.96
N CYS A 151 8.16 -18.16 4.75
CA CYS A 151 9.61 -18.24 4.61
C CYS A 151 10.41 -17.95 5.90
N LYS A 152 9.75 -17.65 7.02
CA LYS A 152 10.39 -17.17 8.27
C LYS A 152 11.49 -18.08 8.82
N ASP A 153 11.37 -19.39 8.59
CA ASP A 153 12.28 -20.41 9.13
C ASP A 153 13.43 -20.75 8.16
N THR A 154 13.41 -20.22 6.92
CA THR A 154 14.43 -20.50 5.89
C THR A 154 15.84 -20.19 6.37
N GLN A 155 16.02 -19.05 7.04
CA GLN A 155 17.32 -18.61 7.56
C GLN A 155 17.91 -19.54 8.63
N ALA A 156 17.12 -20.43 9.25
CA ALA A 156 17.64 -21.38 10.25
C ALA A 156 18.55 -22.44 9.62
N GLY A 157 18.40 -22.71 8.32
CA GLY A 157 19.24 -23.65 7.57
C GLY A 157 20.66 -23.16 7.28
N TYR A 158 20.94 -21.87 7.51
CA TYR A 158 22.18 -21.23 7.09
C TYR A 158 22.93 -20.62 8.28
N LYS A 159 24.26 -20.71 8.28
CA LYS A 159 25.11 -20.10 9.31
C LYS A 159 25.61 -18.71 8.89
N ASP A 160 25.97 -18.55 7.63
CA ASP A 160 26.46 -17.29 7.09
C ASP A 160 25.30 -16.27 6.96
N PRO A 161 25.45 -15.04 7.49
CA PRO A 161 24.40 -14.03 7.41
C PRO A 161 24.00 -13.63 5.99
N CYS A 162 24.93 -13.64 5.04
CA CYS A 162 24.61 -13.35 3.64
C CYS A 162 23.75 -14.47 3.04
N GLU A 163 24.04 -15.73 3.36
CA GLU A 163 23.22 -16.86 2.95
C GLU A 163 21.82 -16.83 3.59
N LYS A 164 21.74 -16.53 4.89
CA LYS A 164 20.47 -16.39 5.60
C LYS A 164 19.51 -15.44 4.86
N VAL A 165 20.02 -14.27 4.47
CA VAL A 165 19.22 -13.27 3.77
C VAL A 165 18.92 -13.69 2.34
N TYR A 166 19.93 -14.13 1.60
CA TYR A 166 19.78 -14.51 0.19
C TYR A 166 18.71 -15.59 0.00
N PHE A 167 18.81 -16.67 0.77
CA PHE A 167 17.88 -17.80 0.62
C PHE A 167 16.49 -17.49 1.18
N SER A 168 16.37 -16.60 2.17
CA SER A 168 15.05 -16.13 2.62
C SER A 168 14.37 -15.26 1.57
N ALA A 169 15.12 -14.38 0.89
CA ALA A 169 14.61 -13.59 -0.22
C ALA A 169 14.22 -14.48 -1.41
N LYS A 170 15.05 -15.49 -1.74
CA LYS A 170 14.73 -16.54 -2.71
C LYS A 170 13.40 -17.24 -2.38
N CYS A 171 13.24 -17.71 -1.14
CA CYS A 171 12.00 -18.37 -0.71
C CYS A 171 10.78 -17.46 -0.95
N ALA A 172 10.87 -16.17 -0.60
CA ALA A 172 9.76 -15.24 -0.82
C ALA A 172 9.45 -15.03 -2.31
N ALA A 173 10.49 -14.97 -3.16
CA ALA A 173 10.34 -14.87 -4.61
C ALA A 173 9.68 -16.12 -5.23
N GLU A 174 10.05 -17.31 -4.75
CA GLU A 174 9.47 -18.58 -5.20
C GLU A 174 8.05 -18.79 -4.67
N TYR A 175 7.75 -18.31 -3.46
CA TYR A 175 6.45 -18.44 -2.83
C TYR A 175 5.36 -17.66 -3.57
N ASN A 176 5.65 -16.41 -3.94
CA ASN A 176 4.71 -15.59 -4.69
C ASN A 176 5.47 -14.62 -5.64
N PRO A 177 5.81 -15.06 -6.86
CA PRO A 177 6.59 -14.26 -7.79
C PRO A 177 5.85 -13.02 -8.30
N ASP A 178 4.51 -13.03 -8.31
CA ASP A 178 3.70 -11.93 -8.85
C ASP A 178 3.72 -10.67 -7.98
N VAL A 179 4.01 -10.83 -6.68
CA VAL A 179 4.01 -9.74 -5.70
C VAL A 179 5.40 -9.46 -5.12
N PHE A 180 6.42 -10.19 -5.57
CA PHE A 180 7.79 -10.05 -5.09
C PHE A 180 8.51 -8.89 -5.78
N PHE A 181 9.22 -8.08 -4.99
CA PHE A 181 10.05 -7.00 -5.48
C PHE A 181 11.40 -7.03 -4.79
N PHE A 182 12.47 -6.83 -5.55
CA PHE A 182 13.82 -6.71 -5.02
C PHE A 182 14.58 -5.57 -5.71
N PRO A 183 15.40 -4.80 -4.98
CA PRO A 183 16.37 -3.84 -5.54
C PRO A 183 17.36 -4.47 -6.51
#